data_AF-A0A961INJ1-F1
#
_entry.id   AF-A0A961INJ1-F1
#
_cell.length_a   1.000
_cell.length_b   1.000
_cell.length_c   1.000
_cell.angle_alpha   90.00
_cell.angle_beta   90.00
_cell.angle_gamma   90.00
#
_symmetry.space_group_name_H-M   'P 1'
#
loop_
_entity.id
_entity.type
_entity.pdbx_description
1 polymer ?
#
loop_
_entity_poly.entity_id
_entity_poly.type
_entity_poly.pdbx_seq_one_letter_code
_entity_poly.pdbx_strand_id
1 'polypeptide(L)'
;MHTSSPRHITRAEAPPSPERVTEGFAHSLQEALRRVEAVDNEANELTRRAVFDPDSVDVHEVVIAAEKARFAINFTKTIADGVVRTYRELTNPR
;
A
#
# COMPACT_ATOMS: atom_id res chain seq x y z
N MET A 1 22.08 46.16 -13.06
CA MET A 1 22.80 44.87 -13.12
C MET A 1 21.78 43.75 -12.96
N HIS A 2 21.35 43.15 -14.07
CA HIS A 2 20.51 41.94 -14.10
C HIS A 2 21.43 40.77 -14.45
N THR A 3 21.56 39.79 -13.56
CA THR A 3 22.24 38.53 -13.86
C THR A 3 21.22 37.41 -13.95
N SER A 4 20.42 37.41 -15.02
CA SER A 4 19.57 36.28 -15.39
C SER A 4 20.42 35.29 -16.20
N SER A 5 21.25 34.51 -15.49
CA SER A 5 22.00 33.41 -16.10
C SER A 5 21.11 32.16 -16.24
N PRO A 6 21.12 31.44 -17.38
CA PRO A 6 20.27 30.26 -17.63
C PRO A 6 20.58 29.03 -16.75
N ARG A 7 21.54 29.15 -15.83
CA ARG A 7 21.97 28.09 -14.90
C ARG A 7 21.54 28.34 -13.45
N HIS A 8 20.69 29.34 -13.20
CA HIS A 8 20.00 29.42 -11.92
C HIS A 8 19.00 28.27 -11.85
N ILE A 9 19.38 27.22 -11.14
CA ILE A 9 18.44 26.29 -10.51
C ILE A 9 17.30 27.13 -9.92
N THR A 10 16.13 27.07 -10.57
CA THR A 10 14.88 27.58 -10.03
C THR A 10 14.84 27.17 -8.56
N ARG A 11 14.73 28.16 -7.67
CA ARG A 11 14.64 27.99 -6.21
C ARG A 11 14.07 26.61 -5.90
N ALA A 12 14.92 25.70 -5.42
CA ALA A 12 14.44 24.41 -4.95
C ALA A 12 13.30 24.70 -3.98
N GLU A 13 12.13 24.13 -4.25
CA GLU A 13 11.01 24.22 -3.33
C GLU A 13 11.52 23.86 -1.93
N ALA A 14 11.16 24.69 -0.95
CA ALA A 14 11.52 24.41 0.43
C ALA A 14 11.09 22.97 0.75
N PRO A 15 11.95 22.16 1.38
CA PRO A 15 11.63 20.77 1.66
C PRO A 15 10.26 20.69 2.35
N PRO A 16 9.40 19.74 1.93
CA PRO A 16 8.07 19.61 2.51
C PRO A 16 8.19 19.52 4.03
N SER A 17 7.28 20.20 4.73
CA SER A 17 7.29 20.20 6.19
C SER A 17 7.11 18.75 6.69
N PRO A 18 7.75 18.37 7.81
CA PRO A 18 7.67 17.01 8.34
C PRO A 18 6.23 16.52 8.47
N GLU A 19 5.31 17.40 8.87
CA GLU A 19 3.87 17.08 9.01
C GLU A 19 3.25 16.68 7.67
N ARG A 20 3.56 17.40 6.57
CA ARG A 20 3.05 17.09 5.23
C ARG A 20 3.56 15.75 4.70
N VAL A 21 4.79 15.39 5.03
CA VAL A 21 5.37 14.08 4.65
C VAL A 21 4.69 12.95 5.42
N THR A 22 4.43 13.14 6.72
CA THR A 22 3.72 12.16 7.56
C THR A 22 2.28 11.97 7.09
N GLU A 23 1.56 13.06 6.79
CA GLU A 23 0.18 13.00 6.25
C GLU A 23 0.12 12.25 4.91
N GLY A 24 1.05 12.54 3.98
CA GLY A 24 1.13 11.86 2.69
C GLY A 24 1.39 10.36 2.83
N PHE A 25 2.34 9.97 3.69
CA PHE A 25 2.62 8.57 3.96
C PHE A 25 1.42 7.84 4.59
N ALA A 26 0.79 8.44 5.60
CA ALA A 26 -0.38 7.85 6.26
C ALA A 26 -1.53 7.65 5.28
N HIS A 27 -1.77 8.63 4.40
CA HIS A 27 -2.77 8.51 3.35
C HIS A 27 -2.46 7.38 2.36
N SER A 28 -1.24 7.30 1.85
CA SER A 28 -0.83 6.21 0.93
C SER A 28 -0.90 4.83 1.58
N LEU A 29 -0.54 4.72 2.87
CA LEU A 29 -0.68 3.47 3.61
C LEU A 29 -2.16 3.08 3.77
N GLN A 30 -3.03 4.02 4.10
CA GLN A 30 -4.46 3.78 4.20
C GLN A 30 -5.05 3.33 2.86
N GLU A 31 -4.65 3.95 1.75
CA GLU A 31 -5.03 3.49 0.41
C GLU A 31 -4.54 2.07 0.11
N ALA A 32 -3.30 1.75 0.46
CA ALA A 32 -2.77 0.41 0.26
C ALA A 32 -3.56 -0.64 1.06
N LEU A 33 -3.90 -0.35 2.32
CA LEU A 33 -4.73 -1.21 3.15
C LEU A 33 -6.13 -1.40 2.56
N ARG A 34 -6.77 -0.33 2.08
CA ARG A 34 -8.07 -0.41 1.38
C ARG A 34 -8.00 -1.29 0.12
N ARG A 35 -6.88 -1.26 -0.62
CA ARG A 35 -6.69 -2.13 -1.79
C ARG A 35 -6.58 -3.60 -1.39
N VAL A 36 -5.93 -3.92 -0.27
CA VAL A 36 -5.84 -5.29 0.26
C VAL A 36 -7.22 -5.80 0.65
N GLU A 37 -8.01 -4.97 1.34
CA GLU A 37 -9.41 -5.29 1.68
C GLU A 37 -10.27 -5.55 0.44
N ALA A 38 -10.10 -4.76 -0.63
CA ALA A 38 -10.81 -4.99 -1.88
C ALA A 38 -10.48 -6.35 -2.51
N VAL A 39 -9.20 -6.77 -2.48
CA VAL A 39 -8.77 -8.08 -2.99
C VAL A 39 -9.32 -9.23 -2.13
N ASP A 40 -9.35 -9.07 -0.81
CA ASP A 40 -9.93 -10.08 0.09
C ASP A 40 -11.44 -10.24 -0.13
N ASN A 41 -12.16 -9.12 -0.28
CA ASN A 41 -13.59 -9.12 -0.58
C ASN A 41 -13.91 -9.79 -1.93
N GLU A 42 -13.09 -9.54 -2.95
CA GLU A 42 -13.20 -10.19 -4.27
C GLU A 42 -13.07 -11.72 -4.15
N ALA A 43 -12.06 -12.20 -3.41
CA ALA A 43 -11.84 -13.62 -3.18
C ALA A 43 -13.01 -14.27 -2.41
N ASN A 44 -13.52 -13.59 -1.39
CA ASN A 44 -14.67 -14.05 -0.61
C ASN A 44 -15.96 -14.11 -1.46
N GLU A 45 -16.18 -13.14 -2.34
CA GLU A 45 -17.34 -13.12 -3.22
C GLU A 45 -17.29 -14.22 -4.29
N LEU A 46 -16.12 -14.46 -4.89
CA LEU A 46 -15.92 -15.58 -5.82
C LEU A 46 -16.11 -16.93 -5.12
N THR A 47 -15.56 -17.09 -3.91
CA THR A 47 -15.74 -18.30 -3.11
C THR A 47 -17.21 -18.52 -2.76
N ARG A 48 -17.93 -17.46 -2.39
CA ARG A 48 -19.37 -17.53 -2.11
C ARG A 48 -20.15 -17.97 -3.34
N ARG A 49 -19.91 -17.35 -4.49
CA ARG A 49 -20.55 -17.73 -5.76
C ARG A 49 -20.25 -19.18 -6.14
N ALA A 50 -19.02 -19.65 -5.96
CA ALA A 50 -18.66 -21.04 -6.24
C ALA A 50 -19.42 -22.05 -5.38
N VAL A 51 -19.81 -21.68 -4.16
CA VAL A 51 -20.59 -22.55 -3.26
C VAL A 51 -22.08 -22.55 -3.59
N PHE A 52 -22.66 -21.40 -3.92
CA PHE A 52 -24.11 -21.24 -4.12
C PHE A 52 -24.55 -21.41 -5.58
N ASP A 53 -23.67 -21.10 -6.53
CA ASP A 53 -23.90 -21.18 -7.97
C ASP A 53 -22.60 -21.60 -8.70
N PRO A 54 -22.22 -22.88 -8.59
CA PRO A 54 -20.93 -23.37 -9.07
C PRO A 54 -20.74 -23.25 -10.59
N ASP A 55 -21.81 -23.24 -11.38
CA ASP A 55 -21.75 -23.12 -12.84
C ASP A 55 -21.50 -21.66 -13.30
N SER A 56 -21.63 -20.69 -12.40
CA SER A 56 -21.48 -19.26 -12.69
C SER A 56 -20.05 -18.72 -12.60
N VAL A 57 -19.11 -19.51 -12.07
CA VAL A 57 -17.72 -19.09 -11.81
C VAL A 57 -16.71 -20.21 -12.13
N ASP A 58 -15.58 -19.85 -12.71
CA ASP A 58 -14.49 -20.81 -12.94
C ASP A 58 -13.75 -21.09 -11.62
N VAL A 59 -13.59 -22.37 -11.28
CA VAL A 59 -12.85 -22.80 -10.08
C VAL A 59 -11.42 -22.26 -10.04
N HIS A 60 -10.76 -22.09 -11.18
CA HIS A 60 -9.41 -21.52 -11.25
C HIS A 60 -9.42 -20.04 -10.86
N GLU A 61 -10.45 -19.28 -11.23
CA GLU A 61 -10.56 -17.87 -10.84
C GLU A 61 -10.76 -17.72 -9.33
N VAL A 62 -11.54 -18.61 -8.72
CA VAL A 62 -11.73 -18.66 -7.26
C VAL A 62 -10.38 -18.93 -6.55
N VAL A 63 -9.62 -19.92 -7.04
CA VAL A 63 -8.31 -20.27 -6.48
C VAL A 63 -7.31 -19.13 -6.68
N ILE A 64 -7.25 -18.53 -7.87
CA ILE A 64 -6.37 -17.39 -8.15
C ILE A 64 -6.71 -16.21 -7.24
N ALA A 65 -7.99 -15.90 -7.06
CA ALA A 65 -8.43 -14.82 -6.19
C ALA A 65 -8.06 -15.09 -4.72
N ALA A 66 -8.25 -16.32 -4.24
CA ALA A 66 -7.87 -16.73 -2.89
C ALA A 66 -6.35 -16.60 -2.64
N GLU A 67 -5.52 -17.04 -3.60
CA GLU A 67 -4.06 -16.90 -3.50
C GLU A 67 -3.62 -15.43 -3.57
N LYS A 68 -4.26 -14.62 -4.42
CA LYS A 68 -4.00 -13.18 -4.51
C LYS A 68 -4.32 -12.48 -3.17
N ALA A 69 -5.44 -12.81 -2.54
CA ALA A 69 -5.81 -12.28 -1.23
C ALA A 69 -4.81 -12.70 -0.14
N ARG A 70 -4.46 -14.00 -0.09
CA ARG A 70 -3.46 -14.53 0.84
C ARG A 70 -2.10 -13.84 0.68
N PHE A 71 -1.63 -13.68 -0.54
CA PHE A 71 -0.38 -12.98 -0.83
C PHE A 71 -0.42 -11.51 -0.38
N ALA A 72 -1.50 -10.78 -0.72
CA ALA A 72 -1.66 -9.39 -0.37
C ALA A 72 -1.66 -9.16 1.16
N ILE A 73 -2.36 -10.00 1.91
CA ILE A 73 -2.40 -9.94 3.39
C ILE A 73 -1.02 -10.23 3.98
N ASN A 74 -0.36 -11.30 3.52
CA ASN A 74 0.97 -11.67 4.00
C ASN A 74 2.00 -10.58 3.71
N PHE A 75 2.01 -10.05 2.50
CA PHE A 75 2.89 -8.96 2.11
C PHE A 75 2.65 -7.72 2.98
N THR A 76 1.39 -7.35 3.20
CA THR A 76 1.02 -6.22 4.06
C THR A 76 1.52 -6.42 5.49
N LYS A 77 1.35 -7.62 6.04
CA LYS A 77 1.86 -7.97 7.37
C LYS A 77 3.38 -7.83 7.43
N THR A 78 4.11 -8.36 6.45
CA THR A 78 5.57 -8.24 6.40
C THR A 78 6.03 -6.79 6.39
N ILE A 79 5.37 -5.93 5.61
CA ILE A 79 5.68 -4.49 5.58
C ILE A 79 5.34 -3.83 6.92
N ALA A 80 4.16 -4.09 7.48
CA ALA A 80 3.75 -3.51 8.76
C ALA A 80 4.70 -3.90 9.91
N ASP A 81 5.08 -5.18 9.98
CA ASP A 81 6.06 -5.69 10.95
C ASP A 81 7.43 -5.00 10.77
N GLY A 82 7.85 -4.79 9.51
CA GLY A 82 9.06 -4.04 9.17
C GLY A 82 9.02 -2.59 9.67
N VAL A 83 7.93 -1.86 9.42
CA VAL A 83 7.76 -0.48 9.88
C VAL A 83 7.79 -0.40 11.41
N VAL A 84 7.07 -1.28 12.09
CA VAL A 84 7.05 -1.32 13.56
C VAL A 84 8.44 -1.62 14.12
N ARG A 85 9.17 -2.55 13.50
CA ARG A 85 10.54 -2.88 13.89
C ARG A 85 11.47 -1.68 13.72
N THR A 86 11.48 -1.04 12.55
CA THR A 86 12.32 0.12 12.28
C THR A 86 11.99 1.28 13.22
N TYR A 87 10.69 1.51 13.52
CA TYR A 87 10.30 2.52 14.51
C TYR A 87 10.91 2.23 15.90
N ARG A 88 10.87 0.97 16.35
CA ARG A 88 11.49 0.56 17.63
C ARG A 88 13.00 0.77 17.62
N GLU A 89 13.67 0.43 16.52
CA GLU A 89 15.13 0.62 16.35
C GLU A 89 15.52 2.10 16.38
N LEU A 90 14.75 2.97 15.72
CA LEU A 90 15.01 4.43 15.71
C LEU A 90 14.74 5.10 17.05
N THR A 91 13.73 4.65 17.80
CA THR A 91 13.31 5.26 19.07
C THR A 91 14.16 4.78 20.25
N ASN A 92 14.75 3.58 20.15
CA ASN A 92 15.66 3.04 21.14
C ASN A 92 16.92 2.48 20.44
N PRO A 93 17.78 3.35 19.90
CA PRO A 93 19.07 2.96 19.36
C PRO A 93 19.95 2.57 20.56
N ARG A 94 19.97 1.27 20.87
CA ARG A 94 20.93 0.72 21.82
C ARG A 94 22.30 0.61 21.17
#